data_AF-A0A9Q0DZS8-F1
#
_entry.id   AF-A0A9Q0DZS8-F1
#
_cell.length_a   1.000
_cell.length_b   1.000
_cell.length_c   1.000
_cell.angle_alpha   90.00
_cell.angle_beta   90.00
_cell.angle_gamma   90.00
#
_symmetry.space_group_name_H-M   'P 1'
#
loop_
_entity.id
_entity.type
_entity.pdbx_description
1 polymer ?
#
loop_
_entity_poly.entity_id
_entity_poly.type
_entity_poly.pdbx_seq_one_letter_code
_entity_poly.pdbx_strand_id
1 'polypeptide(L)'
;MGVEGLYSLLEDNSQIYEDIRFRDSKLLIDGNNLVYALFFKSKLERNHGGQYLAFQTYVQSFFTTLKKCGIKPYVVVNGGSSISKIKQKTKMERGRVLVQRSHSAAQTGTNENILPILTKLVFQQTLIDMEVPLVKCIGEAIRELAALASEWRCPVLSNATDFYIFDLPAGFLRHGDFQWEAADSYIPCKRYTTSRFCSFFNINDQLLPAFATLAGNDYVKLREIKWIKFLNGRRRKNYRIASLEGLLIWLRHFQTTEDAIRAAMTLMPNVSRQEQTMLLSKVEKATLEYRLPSSSLQGFFTEGAALSLPKEVTWVPDWVCASLAKGDLSGAELDVLLHGRRNLPKPVESGKLPSSNLVSQPIRQVLYGLLPALGRSGVEEVDWDGLDFHTVTVQPVVQGATQGLRLDSLPQADRTVRLKVCLESLGVNQETMEGVPPHLRLPVAVTCYWLRRAKPDLKLLKALLMVMIQGELNRQKGLTTALKIHVSSAAREVLQEFSSFQLELRGNISVKGKGSMTTYWLLGESDSQ
;
A
#
# COMPACT_ATOMS: atom_id res chain seq x y z
N MET A 1 -12.24 -1.49 -4.46
CA MET A 1 -12.80 -2.51 -3.54
C MET A 1 -14.09 -1.95 -3.00
N GLY A 2 -15.04 -2.83 -2.71
CA GLY A 2 -16.37 -2.50 -2.22
C GLY A 2 -17.45 -2.50 -3.29
N VAL A 3 -18.46 -1.65 -3.12
CA VAL A 3 -19.64 -1.59 -3.98
C VAL A 3 -19.32 -0.83 -5.27
N GLU A 4 -19.40 -1.53 -6.40
CA GLU A 4 -19.12 -0.96 -7.72
C GLU A 4 -20.15 0.11 -8.11
N GLY A 5 -19.68 1.28 -8.55
CA GLY A 5 -20.53 2.43 -8.92
C GLY A 5 -20.98 3.32 -7.75
N LEU A 6 -20.77 2.90 -6.49
CA LEU A 6 -21.17 3.68 -5.32
C LEU A 6 -20.42 5.00 -5.22
N TYR A 7 -19.13 5.01 -5.57
CA TYR A 7 -18.34 6.24 -5.63
C TYR A 7 -19.01 7.29 -6.54
N SER A 8 -19.35 6.90 -7.78
CA SER A 8 -19.98 7.81 -8.74
C SER A 8 -21.39 8.23 -8.32
N LEU A 9 -22.17 7.35 -7.69
CA LEU A 9 -23.46 7.72 -7.13
C LEU A 9 -23.31 8.84 -6.08
N LEU A 10 -22.29 8.78 -5.24
CA LEU A 10 -22.08 9.77 -4.18
C LEU A 10 -21.50 11.08 -4.71
N GLU A 11 -20.67 11.03 -5.76
CA GLU A 11 -20.24 12.23 -6.48
C GLU A 11 -21.43 13.01 -7.08
N ASP A 12 -22.39 12.29 -7.68
CA ASP A 12 -23.63 12.86 -8.20
C ASP A 12 -24.55 13.44 -7.09
N ASN A 13 -24.26 13.17 -5.82
CA ASN A 13 -25.08 13.54 -4.66
C ASN A 13 -24.24 14.21 -3.55
N SER A 14 -23.46 15.23 -3.94
CA SER A 14 -22.53 15.93 -3.04
C SER A 14 -23.15 16.51 -1.75
N GLN A 15 -24.46 16.77 -1.73
CA GLN A 15 -25.22 17.24 -0.56
C GLN A 15 -25.25 16.24 0.63
N ILE A 16 -24.94 14.96 0.38
CA ILE A 16 -24.82 13.96 1.44
C ILE A 16 -23.63 14.29 2.34
N TYR A 17 -22.60 14.90 1.78
CA TYR A 17 -21.41 15.29 2.52
C TYR A 17 -21.63 16.58 3.31
N GLU A 18 -20.84 16.72 4.36
CA GLU A 18 -20.76 17.92 5.18
C GLU A 18 -19.36 18.53 5.03
N ASP A 19 -19.28 19.80 4.68
CA ASP A 19 -18.01 20.53 4.68
C ASP A 19 -17.55 20.76 6.13
N ILE A 20 -16.31 20.38 6.44
CA ILE A 20 -15.72 20.49 7.76
C ILE A 20 -14.33 21.12 7.69
N ARG A 21 -13.94 21.74 8.81
CA ARG A 21 -12.58 22.27 9.04
C ARG A 21 -11.85 21.29 9.96
N PHE A 22 -11.18 20.30 9.38
CA PHE A 22 -10.62 19.20 10.17
C PHE A 22 -9.28 19.57 10.81
N ARG A 23 -9.21 19.50 12.14
CA ARG A 23 -8.06 19.85 12.99
C ARG A 23 -8.21 19.19 14.36
N ASP A 24 -7.14 19.18 15.16
CA ASP A 24 -7.15 18.82 16.58
C ASP A 24 -7.85 17.48 16.91
N SER A 25 -7.70 16.47 16.04
CA SER A 25 -8.41 15.20 16.13
C SER A 25 -7.50 14.01 15.84
N LYS A 26 -7.88 12.83 16.33
CA LYS A 26 -7.34 11.57 15.80
C LYS A 26 -7.83 11.35 14.37
N LEU A 27 -7.00 10.70 13.55
CA LEU A 27 -7.35 10.31 12.19
C LEU A 27 -6.83 8.90 11.91
N LEU A 28 -7.72 7.96 11.63
CA LEU A 28 -7.35 6.64 11.12
C LEU A 28 -7.15 6.73 9.61
N ILE A 29 -6.09 6.10 9.11
CA ILE A 29 -5.68 6.23 7.70
C ILE A 29 -5.51 4.83 7.11
N ASP A 30 -6.20 4.58 6.00
CA ASP A 30 -5.94 3.42 5.15
C ASP A 30 -4.65 3.64 4.36
N GLY A 31 -3.53 3.15 4.88
CA GLY A 31 -2.21 3.32 4.27
C GLY A 31 -2.10 2.65 2.90
N ASN A 32 -2.90 1.61 2.63
CA ASN A 32 -2.91 0.98 1.30
C ASN A 32 -3.54 1.87 0.26
N ASN A 33 -4.52 2.70 0.63
CA ASN A 33 -5.14 3.65 -0.29
C ASN A 33 -4.31 4.94 -0.37
N LEU A 34 -3.85 5.44 0.78
CA LEU A 34 -3.11 6.70 0.88
C LEU A 34 -1.85 6.70 0.01
N VAL A 35 -1.09 5.60 -0.02
CA VAL A 35 0.13 5.53 -0.85
C VAL A 35 -0.15 5.77 -2.34
N TYR A 36 -1.24 5.22 -2.88
CA TYR A 36 -1.64 5.47 -4.27
C TYR A 36 -2.16 6.89 -4.45
N ALA A 37 -2.95 7.38 -3.49
CA ALA A 37 -3.50 8.74 -3.53
C ALA A 37 -2.36 9.79 -3.57
N LEU A 38 -1.39 9.69 -2.67
CA LEU A 38 -0.24 10.61 -2.62
C LEU A 38 0.63 10.48 -3.87
N PHE A 39 1.00 9.27 -4.27
CA PHE A 39 1.90 9.08 -5.42
C PHE A 39 1.27 9.56 -6.74
N PHE A 40 -0.03 9.33 -6.92
CA PHE A 40 -0.69 9.81 -8.14
C PHE A 40 -0.93 11.31 -8.13
N LYS A 41 -1.15 11.91 -6.95
CA LYS A 41 -1.30 13.36 -6.78
C LYS A 41 0.02 14.11 -6.98
N SER A 42 1.16 13.53 -6.61
CA SER A 42 2.49 14.17 -6.71
C SER A 42 2.98 14.37 -8.15
N LYS A 43 2.33 13.74 -9.15
CA LYS A 43 2.70 13.80 -10.59
C LYS A 43 4.16 13.37 -10.89
N LEU A 44 4.80 12.63 -9.99
CA LEU A 44 6.16 12.12 -10.19
C LEU A 44 6.24 11.12 -11.35
N GLU A 45 7.45 10.98 -11.90
CA GLU A 45 7.77 10.01 -12.96
C GLU A 45 7.50 8.57 -12.48
N ARG A 46 6.94 7.74 -13.37
CA ARG A 46 6.43 6.41 -13.02
C ARG A 46 6.95 5.28 -13.92
N ASN A 47 7.35 5.59 -15.15
CA ASN A 47 7.68 4.59 -16.15
C ASN A 47 9.11 4.07 -16.01
N HIS A 48 10.00 4.83 -15.38
CA HIS A 48 11.42 4.50 -15.26
C HIS A 48 11.80 4.11 -13.82
N GLY A 49 10.89 3.42 -13.13
CA GLY A 49 11.15 2.88 -11.81
C GLY A 49 10.94 3.85 -10.66
N GLY A 50 10.47 5.08 -10.90
CA GLY A 50 9.97 6.00 -9.87
C GLY A 50 11.02 6.92 -9.22
N GLN A 51 10.58 8.10 -8.79
CA GLN A 51 11.40 9.10 -8.08
C GLN A 51 11.21 8.99 -6.56
N TYR A 52 11.86 7.99 -5.96
CA TYR A 52 11.62 7.63 -4.55
C TYR A 52 11.98 8.73 -3.54
N LEU A 53 13.08 9.46 -3.75
CA LEU A 53 13.47 10.56 -2.85
C LEU A 53 12.44 11.70 -2.88
N ALA A 54 11.98 12.10 -4.08
CA ALA A 54 10.95 13.12 -4.22
C ALA A 54 9.61 12.66 -3.62
N PHE A 55 9.28 11.36 -3.76
CA PHE A 55 8.09 10.80 -3.15
C PHE A 55 8.17 10.79 -1.62
N GLN A 56 9.32 10.44 -1.05
CA GLN A 56 9.57 10.54 0.40
C GLN A 56 9.30 11.97 0.90
N THR A 57 9.85 12.99 0.24
CA THR A 57 9.59 14.40 0.59
C THR A 57 8.11 14.74 0.53
N TYR A 58 7.38 14.28 -0.50
CA TYR A 58 5.95 14.53 -0.63
C TYR A 58 5.13 13.88 0.50
N VAL A 59 5.50 12.65 0.90
CA VAL A 59 4.90 11.96 2.06
C VAL A 59 5.21 12.72 3.36
N GLN A 60 6.44 13.20 3.54
CA GLN A 60 6.83 13.99 4.70
C GLN A 60 6.01 15.27 4.81
N SER A 61 5.78 15.98 3.71
CA SER A 61 4.93 17.17 3.69
C SER A 61 3.51 16.86 4.14
N PHE A 62 2.90 15.78 3.65
CA PHE A 62 1.55 15.38 4.06
C PHE A 62 1.44 15.20 5.59
N PHE A 63 2.32 14.40 6.20
CA PHE A 63 2.26 14.11 7.64
C PHE A 63 2.69 15.31 8.50
N THR A 64 3.60 16.15 7.99
CA THR A 64 3.96 17.42 8.65
C THR A 64 2.77 18.37 8.68
N THR A 65 1.99 18.46 7.61
CA THR A 65 0.76 19.23 7.57
C THR A 65 -0.29 18.72 8.56
N LEU A 66 -0.48 17.40 8.66
CA LEU A 66 -1.36 16.82 9.70
C LEU A 66 -0.95 17.29 11.09
N LYS A 67 0.34 17.20 11.41
CA LYS A 67 0.90 17.64 12.70
C LYS A 67 0.68 19.13 12.95
N LYS A 68 0.90 19.99 11.95
CA LYS A 68 0.63 21.43 12.03
C LYS A 68 -0.84 21.75 12.35
N CYS A 69 -1.76 20.94 11.84
CA CYS A 69 -3.21 21.05 12.10
C CYS A 69 -3.66 20.37 13.41
N GLY A 70 -2.74 19.92 14.27
CA GLY A 70 -3.07 19.20 15.51
C GLY A 70 -3.66 17.80 15.30
N ILE A 71 -3.56 17.24 14.09
CA ILE A 71 -4.11 15.94 13.74
C ILE A 71 -3.12 14.84 14.15
N LYS A 72 -3.62 13.82 14.86
CA LYS A 72 -2.85 12.64 15.26
C LYS A 72 -3.16 11.46 14.33
N PRO A 73 -2.28 11.14 13.37
CA PRO A 73 -2.51 10.05 12.41
C PRO A 73 -2.22 8.68 13.01
N TYR A 74 -3.03 7.69 12.63
CA TYR A 74 -2.83 6.27 12.91
C TYR A 74 -3.01 5.50 11.60
N VAL A 75 -1.91 4.95 11.09
CA VAL A 75 -1.88 4.36 9.75
C VAL A 75 -1.95 2.84 9.86
N VAL A 76 -2.87 2.25 9.09
CA VAL A 76 -3.03 0.80 9.03
C VAL A 76 -2.81 0.33 7.59
N VAL A 77 -1.95 -0.66 7.41
CA VAL A 77 -1.56 -1.23 6.10
C VAL A 77 -1.84 -2.72 6.05
N ASN A 78 -2.09 -3.26 4.85
CA ASN A 78 -2.35 -4.69 4.68
C ASN A 78 -1.04 -5.47 4.87
N GLY A 79 -1.10 -6.58 5.60
CA GLY A 79 0.03 -7.48 5.76
C GLY A 79 -0.04 -8.75 4.95
N GLY A 80 -1.17 -9.07 4.30
CA GLY A 80 -1.25 -10.25 3.45
C GLY A 80 -2.49 -10.25 2.56
N SER A 81 -2.55 -11.22 1.67
CA SER A 81 -3.71 -11.50 0.86
C SER A 81 -4.82 -12.15 1.70
N SER A 82 -6.06 -11.78 1.44
CA SER A 82 -7.20 -12.51 2.02
C SER A 82 -7.18 -13.99 1.59
N ILE A 83 -7.54 -14.86 2.53
CA ILE A 83 -7.78 -16.31 2.33
C ILE A 83 -8.96 -16.54 1.36
N SER A 84 -9.83 -15.54 1.15
CA SER A 84 -11.02 -15.67 0.29
C SER A 84 -10.67 -15.91 -1.18
N LYS A 85 -11.14 -17.06 -1.71
CA LYS A 85 -11.02 -17.44 -3.14
C LYS A 85 -11.68 -16.42 -4.10
N ILE A 86 -12.68 -15.68 -3.65
CA ILE A 86 -13.37 -14.67 -4.48
C ILE A 86 -12.47 -13.45 -4.69
N LYS A 87 -11.81 -12.98 -3.62
CA LYS A 87 -10.85 -11.86 -3.70
C LYS A 87 -9.63 -12.23 -4.55
N GLN A 88 -9.24 -13.51 -4.58
CA GLN A 88 -8.19 -14.00 -5.49
C GLN A 88 -8.55 -13.79 -6.96
N LYS A 89 -9.75 -14.19 -7.42
CA LYS A 89 -10.18 -13.98 -8.82
C LYS A 89 -10.13 -12.50 -9.21
N THR A 90 -10.62 -11.62 -8.34
CA THR A 90 -10.60 -10.17 -8.58
C THR A 90 -9.17 -9.61 -8.65
N LYS A 91 -8.24 -10.11 -7.82
CA LYS A 91 -6.82 -9.74 -7.88
C LYS A 91 -6.16 -10.19 -9.19
N MET A 92 -6.50 -11.38 -9.68
CA MET A 92 -5.97 -11.90 -10.95
C MET A 92 -6.42 -11.02 -12.12
N GLU A 93 -7.69 -10.66 -12.18
CA GLU A 93 -8.23 -9.81 -13.25
C GLU A 93 -7.59 -8.40 -13.24
N ARG A 94 -7.48 -7.78 -12.06
CA ARG A 94 -6.73 -6.51 -11.91
C ARG A 94 -5.27 -6.67 -12.31
N GLY A 95 -4.69 -7.85 -12.09
CA GLY A 95 -3.35 -8.19 -12.52
C GLY A 95 -3.19 -8.19 -14.04
N ARG A 96 -4.12 -8.79 -14.78
CA ARG A 96 -4.13 -8.80 -16.25
C ARG A 96 -4.20 -7.39 -16.82
N VAL A 97 -5.12 -6.57 -16.31
CA VAL A 97 -5.24 -5.16 -16.69
C VAL A 97 -3.95 -4.39 -16.41
N LEU A 98 -3.29 -4.68 -15.28
CA LEU A 98 -2.02 -4.04 -14.94
C LEU A 98 -0.90 -4.43 -15.90
N VAL A 99 -0.81 -5.69 -16.34
CA VAL A 99 0.21 -6.11 -17.32
C VAL A 99 -0.02 -5.46 -18.68
N GLN A 100 -1.26 -5.39 -19.16
CA GLN A 100 -1.60 -4.70 -20.41
C GLN A 100 -1.18 -3.23 -20.34
N ARG A 101 -1.45 -2.57 -19.21
CA ARG A 101 -1.01 -1.19 -18.94
C ARG A 101 0.51 -1.07 -18.87
N SER A 102 1.19 -1.99 -18.20
CA SER A 102 2.66 -2.01 -18.14
C SER A 102 3.29 -2.13 -19.53
N HIS A 103 2.75 -3.01 -20.37
CA HIS A 103 3.19 -3.17 -21.75
C HIS A 103 2.95 -1.91 -22.58
N SER A 104 1.75 -1.32 -22.48
CA SER A 104 1.39 -0.06 -23.15
C SER A 104 2.36 1.06 -22.76
N ALA A 105 2.58 1.26 -21.46
CA ALA A 105 3.49 2.28 -20.93
C ALA A 105 4.94 2.06 -21.41
N ALA A 106 5.40 0.81 -21.46
CA ALA A 106 6.74 0.48 -21.94
C ALA A 106 6.92 0.75 -23.45
N GLN A 107 5.87 0.56 -24.26
CA GLN A 107 5.92 0.78 -25.71
C GLN A 107 5.77 2.25 -26.11
N THR A 108 4.87 2.96 -25.43
CA THR A 108 4.41 4.29 -25.86
C THR A 108 4.96 5.41 -24.99
N GLY A 109 5.51 5.08 -23.81
CA GLY A 109 5.89 6.06 -22.80
C GLY A 109 4.71 6.74 -22.11
N THR A 110 3.47 6.30 -22.35
CA THR A 110 2.27 6.89 -21.73
C THR A 110 2.22 6.65 -20.23
N ASN A 111 1.52 7.54 -19.53
CA ASN A 111 1.27 7.39 -18.09
C ASN A 111 0.05 6.51 -17.86
N GLU A 112 0.28 5.22 -17.63
CA GLU A 112 -0.77 4.23 -17.43
C GLU A 112 -1.11 4.04 -15.95
N ASN A 113 -0.92 5.03 -15.07
CA ASN A 113 -1.23 4.98 -13.62
C ASN A 113 -0.70 3.72 -12.91
N ILE A 114 0.56 3.37 -13.18
CA ILE A 114 1.27 2.25 -12.56
C ILE A 114 2.05 2.77 -11.36
N LEU A 115 2.00 2.05 -10.24
CA LEU A 115 2.76 2.40 -9.04
C LEU A 115 4.15 1.77 -9.11
N PRO A 116 5.25 2.53 -9.00
CA PRO A 116 6.60 1.97 -8.96
C PRO A 116 6.80 0.98 -7.80
N ILE A 117 7.65 -0.02 -8.00
CA ILE A 117 7.77 -1.20 -7.13
C ILE A 117 8.09 -0.83 -5.67
N LEU A 118 9.02 0.09 -5.43
CA LEU A 118 9.47 0.42 -4.07
C LEU A 118 8.60 1.48 -3.39
N THR A 119 7.54 1.99 -4.04
CA THR A 119 6.74 3.10 -3.50
C THR A 119 6.13 2.78 -2.14
N LYS A 120 5.64 1.55 -1.96
CA LYS A 120 5.08 1.12 -0.67
C LYS A 120 6.14 1.00 0.42
N LEU A 121 7.33 0.53 0.07
CA LEU A 121 8.46 0.41 0.99
C LEU A 121 8.91 1.81 1.45
N VAL A 122 9.11 2.72 0.51
CA VAL A 122 9.52 4.12 0.78
C VAL A 122 8.47 4.82 1.63
N PHE A 123 7.18 4.64 1.34
CA PHE A 123 6.10 5.15 2.17
C PHE A 123 6.23 4.65 3.61
N GLN A 124 6.31 3.33 3.83
CA GLN A 124 6.40 2.76 5.17
C GLN A 124 7.64 3.22 5.94
N GLN A 125 8.81 3.19 5.29
CA GLN A 125 10.07 3.68 5.89
C GLN A 125 9.96 5.16 6.27
N THR A 126 9.38 5.99 5.41
CA THR A 126 9.16 7.41 5.71
C THR A 126 8.30 7.60 6.96
N LEU A 127 7.23 6.83 7.12
CA LEU A 127 6.37 6.90 8.30
C LEU A 127 7.10 6.47 9.56
N ILE A 128 7.89 5.39 9.48
CA ILE A 128 8.71 4.89 10.59
C ILE A 128 9.73 5.95 11.01
N ASP A 129 10.47 6.53 10.05
CA ASP A 129 11.48 7.57 10.29
C ASP A 129 10.86 8.85 10.89
N MET A 130 9.60 9.15 10.54
CA MET A 130 8.84 10.28 11.10
C MET A 130 8.14 9.95 12.43
N GLU A 131 8.29 8.73 12.94
CA GLU A 131 7.61 8.23 14.14
C GLU A 131 6.07 8.32 14.06
N VAL A 132 5.53 8.21 12.84
CA VAL A 132 4.08 8.13 12.62
C VAL A 132 3.60 6.74 13.03
N PRO A 133 2.59 6.62 13.93
CA PRO A 133 2.04 5.33 14.32
C PRO A 133 1.57 4.53 13.10
N LEU A 134 2.23 3.42 12.83
CA LEU A 134 1.98 2.52 11.70
C LEU A 134 1.84 1.10 12.22
N VAL A 135 0.81 0.39 11.75
CA VAL A 135 0.68 -1.05 11.97
C VAL A 135 0.31 -1.77 10.68
N LYS A 136 0.92 -2.92 10.47
CA LYS A 136 0.58 -3.83 9.38
C LYS A 136 -0.25 -4.99 9.90
N CYS A 137 -1.49 -5.11 9.41
CA CYS A 137 -2.43 -6.14 9.84
C CYS A 137 -2.03 -7.53 9.37
N ILE A 138 -2.50 -8.56 10.08
CA ILE A 138 -2.50 -9.93 9.57
C ILE A 138 -3.66 -10.05 8.58
N GLY A 139 -3.38 -9.83 7.29
CA GLY A 139 -4.37 -9.81 6.21
C GLY A 139 -4.82 -8.40 5.79
N GLU A 140 -6.13 -8.18 5.71
CA GLU A 140 -6.72 -6.93 5.19
C GLU A 140 -7.07 -5.93 6.29
N ALA A 141 -6.67 -4.69 6.10
CA ALA A 141 -6.80 -3.60 7.07
C ALA A 141 -8.21 -3.01 7.17
N ILE A 142 -9.07 -3.18 6.16
CA ILE A 142 -10.35 -2.43 6.05
C ILE A 142 -11.26 -2.68 7.26
N ARG A 143 -11.44 -3.95 7.66
CA ARG A 143 -12.31 -4.29 8.80
C ARG A 143 -11.74 -3.81 10.13
N GLU A 144 -10.43 -3.96 10.32
CA GLU A 144 -9.75 -3.48 11.52
C GLU A 144 -9.81 -1.94 11.63
N LEU A 145 -9.61 -1.23 10.52
CA LEU A 145 -9.78 0.23 10.44
C LEU A 145 -11.19 0.65 10.82
N ALA A 146 -12.21 -0.02 10.27
CA ALA A 146 -13.60 0.32 10.54
C ALA A 146 -13.98 0.03 12.01
N ALA A 147 -13.51 -1.09 12.56
CA ALA A 147 -13.69 -1.43 13.97
C ALA A 147 -13.04 -0.39 14.89
N LEU A 148 -11.76 -0.06 14.68
CA LEU A 148 -11.05 0.98 15.42
C LEU A 148 -11.74 2.34 15.33
N ALA A 149 -12.22 2.71 14.14
CA ALA A 149 -12.87 4.00 13.93
C ALA A 149 -14.19 4.13 14.70
N SER A 150 -14.95 3.04 14.78
CA SER A 150 -16.16 2.97 15.58
C SER A 150 -15.85 3.04 17.08
N GLU A 151 -14.90 2.24 17.56
CA GLU A 151 -14.49 2.20 18.98
C GLU A 151 -13.92 3.53 19.46
N TRP A 152 -12.99 4.11 18.70
CA TRP A 152 -12.33 5.36 19.06
C TRP A 152 -13.17 6.59 18.73
N ARG A 153 -14.30 6.41 18.04
CA ARG A 153 -15.14 7.48 17.50
C ARG A 153 -14.29 8.52 16.77
N CYS A 154 -13.46 8.07 15.83
CA CYS A 154 -12.59 8.94 15.04
C CYS A 154 -12.74 8.67 13.54
N PRO A 155 -12.56 9.68 12.69
CA PRO A 155 -12.79 9.53 11.26
C PRO A 155 -11.73 8.67 10.58
N VAL A 156 -12.13 8.06 9.47
CA VAL A 156 -11.24 7.28 8.58
C VAL A 156 -10.97 8.07 7.30
N LEU A 157 -9.70 8.15 6.88
CA LEU A 157 -9.28 8.64 5.58
C LEU A 157 -8.97 7.48 4.63
N SER A 158 -9.77 7.32 3.57
CA SER A 158 -9.58 6.33 2.49
C SER A 158 -10.39 6.72 1.24
N ASN A 159 -10.25 5.97 0.14
CA ASN A 159 -11.21 5.95 -0.98
C ASN A 159 -11.88 4.58 -1.16
N ALA A 160 -11.73 3.64 -0.21
CA ALA A 160 -12.42 2.35 -0.28
C ALA A 160 -13.93 2.53 -0.07
N THR A 161 -14.75 2.00 -0.98
CA THR A 161 -16.20 2.26 -0.93
C THR A 161 -16.91 1.44 0.16
N ASP A 162 -16.24 0.46 0.77
CA ASP A 162 -16.75 -0.27 1.93
C ASP A 162 -16.98 0.66 3.15
N PHE A 163 -16.20 1.75 3.28
CA PHE A 163 -16.38 2.74 4.37
C PHE A 163 -17.68 3.55 4.27
N TYR A 164 -18.38 3.52 3.14
CA TYR A 164 -19.73 4.08 3.06
C TYR A 164 -20.81 3.20 3.69
N ILE A 165 -20.49 1.94 3.94
CA ILE A 165 -21.41 0.91 4.44
C ILE A 165 -21.25 0.71 5.94
N PHE A 166 -20.01 0.73 6.43
CA PHE A 166 -19.73 0.63 7.87
C PHE A 166 -20.36 1.80 8.63
N ASP A 167 -20.94 1.49 9.79
CA ASP A 167 -21.47 2.52 10.68
C ASP A 167 -20.33 3.17 11.47
N LEU A 168 -19.91 4.35 10.99
CA LEU A 168 -18.76 5.10 11.51
C LEU A 168 -19.24 6.46 12.05
N PRO A 169 -19.47 6.59 13.37
CA PRO A 169 -20.09 7.78 13.94
C PRO A 169 -19.32 9.09 13.68
N ALA A 170 -17.99 9.04 13.70
CA ALA A 170 -17.14 10.20 13.43
C ALA A 170 -16.92 10.48 11.93
N GLY A 171 -17.39 9.58 11.08
CA GLY A 171 -17.48 9.75 9.64
C GLY A 171 -16.29 9.25 8.83
N PHE A 172 -16.47 9.32 7.53
CA PHE A 172 -15.52 8.90 6.51
C PHE A 172 -15.08 10.12 5.68
N LEU A 173 -13.76 10.26 5.50
CA LEU A 173 -13.12 11.33 4.75
C LEU A 173 -12.47 10.74 3.49
N ARG A 174 -12.68 11.38 2.35
CA ARG A 174 -12.07 10.97 1.08
C ARG A 174 -10.77 11.70 0.81
N HIS A 175 -9.82 11.03 0.16
CA HIS A 175 -8.58 11.69 -0.27
C HIS A 175 -8.84 12.84 -1.25
N GLY A 176 -9.86 12.72 -2.12
CA GLY A 176 -10.20 13.76 -3.09
C GLY A 176 -10.72 15.06 -2.46
N ASP A 177 -11.43 14.93 -1.33
CA ASP A 177 -11.97 16.08 -0.61
C ASP A 177 -11.03 16.56 0.51
N PHE A 178 -10.01 15.79 0.88
CA PHE A 178 -9.08 16.13 1.95
C PHE A 178 -7.99 17.07 1.45
N GLN A 179 -8.26 18.38 1.48
CA GLN A 179 -7.45 19.43 0.84
C GLN A 179 -6.22 19.83 1.66
N TRP A 180 -5.37 18.85 1.98
CA TRP A 180 -4.20 19.07 2.84
C TRP A 180 -3.15 20.04 2.25
N GLU A 181 -3.05 20.18 0.93
CA GLU A 181 -2.12 21.15 0.31
C GLU A 181 -2.60 22.60 0.47
N ALA A 182 -3.89 22.80 0.71
CA ALA A 182 -4.48 24.11 0.98
C ALA A 182 -4.70 24.33 2.49
N ALA A 183 -4.03 23.52 3.32
CA ALA A 183 -4.17 23.60 4.76
C ALA A 183 -3.47 24.84 5.32
N ASP A 184 -4.10 25.43 6.32
CA ASP A 184 -3.53 26.47 7.17
C ASP A 184 -3.60 25.98 8.63
N SER A 185 -4.47 26.55 9.47
CA SER A 185 -4.74 26.06 10.83
C SER A 185 -5.68 24.84 10.88
N TYR A 186 -6.19 24.40 9.73
CA TYR A 186 -7.03 23.23 9.56
C TYR A 186 -6.94 22.72 8.12
N ILE A 187 -7.45 21.50 7.90
CA ILE A 187 -7.61 20.91 6.57
C ILE A 187 -9.07 21.03 6.14
N PRO A 188 -9.39 21.81 5.09
CA PRO A 188 -10.71 21.80 4.50
C PRO A 188 -11.01 20.39 3.97
N CYS A 189 -12.12 19.79 4.38
CA CYS A 189 -12.54 18.52 3.81
C CYS A 189 -14.04 18.26 3.92
N LYS A 190 -14.48 17.16 3.30
CA LYS A 190 -15.86 16.69 3.34
C LYS A 190 -15.97 15.42 4.16
N ARG A 191 -16.97 15.40 5.04
CA ARG A 191 -17.31 14.27 5.90
C ARG A 191 -18.58 13.58 5.42
N TYR A 192 -18.49 12.27 5.29
CA TYR A 192 -19.63 11.38 5.07
C TYR A 192 -20.01 10.66 6.37
N THR A 193 -21.32 10.43 6.57
CA THR A 193 -21.84 9.48 7.57
C THR A 193 -22.96 8.64 6.97
N THR A 194 -23.11 7.42 7.46
CA THR A 194 -24.23 6.50 7.15
C THR A 194 -25.58 7.14 7.43
N SER A 195 -25.71 7.89 8.54
CA SER A 195 -26.93 8.62 8.90
C SER A 195 -27.34 9.64 7.83
N ARG A 196 -26.40 10.44 7.28
CA ARG A 196 -26.71 11.40 6.21
C ARG A 196 -27.13 10.69 4.92
N PHE A 197 -26.45 9.60 4.57
CA PHE A 197 -26.83 8.78 3.41
C PHE A 197 -28.24 8.19 3.56
N CYS A 198 -28.53 7.59 4.71
CA CYS A 198 -29.81 6.97 5.02
C CYS A 198 -30.94 8.00 5.03
N SER A 199 -30.69 9.18 5.62
CA SER A 199 -31.64 10.30 5.60
C SER A 199 -31.91 10.79 4.18
N PHE A 200 -30.87 10.94 3.36
CA PHE A 200 -31.00 11.41 1.98
C PHE A 200 -31.78 10.43 1.10
N PHE A 201 -31.47 9.14 1.20
CA PHE A 201 -32.14 8.10 0.40
C PHE A 201 -33.40 7.52 1.06
N ASN A 202 -33.77 7.98 2.25
CA ASN A 202 -34.87 7.47 3.07
C ASN A 202 -34.81 5.94 3.23
N ILE A 203 -33.67 5.43 3.69
CA ILE A 203 -33.46 4.00 3.96
C ILE A 203 -33.18 3.78 5.44
N ASN A 204 -33.55 2.62 5.96
CA ASN A 204 -33.16 2.20 7.30
C ASN A 204 -31.66 1.80 7.31
N ASP A 205 -30.90 2.26 8.30
CA ASP A 205 -29.45 2.04 8.40
C ASP A 205 -29.08 0.55 8.51
N GLN A 206 -29.94 -0.26 9.12
CA GLN A 206 -29.79 -1.71 9.23
C GLN A 206 -29.78 -2.42 7.86
N LEU A 207 -30.22 -1.74 6.79
CA LEU A 207 -30.24 -2.28 5.43
C LEU A 207 -28.97 -1.98 4.64
N LEU A 208 -28.03 -1.17 5.15
CA LEU A 208 -26.80 -0.84 4.43
C LEU A 208 -25.96 -2.08 4.06
N PRO A 209 -25.78 -3.08 4.93
CA PRO A 209 -25.10 -4.32 4.56
C PRO A 209 -25.83 -5.10 3.45
N ALA A 210 -27.16 -5.14 3.50
CA ALA A 210 -27.98 -5.75 2.45
C ALA A 210 -27.83 -4.98 1.12
N PHE A 211 -27.90 -3.65 1.16
CA PHE A 211 -27.65 -2.77 0.02
C PHE A 211 -26.31 -3.08 -0.64
N ALA A 212 -25.22 -3.11 0.13
CA ALA A 212 -23.89 -3.37 -0.38
C ALA A 212 -23.79 -4.74 -1.08
N THR A 213 -24.37 -5.77 -0.46
CA THR A 213 -24.31 -7.13 -0.98
C THR A 213 -25.19 -7.30 -2.23
N LEU A 214 -26.42 -6.78 -2.21
CA LEU A 214 -27.37 -6.86 -3.33
C LEU A 214 -26.96 -6.00 -4.53
N ALA A 215 -26.30 -4.87 -4.29
CA ALA A 215 -25.69 -4.06 -5.33
C ALA A 215 -24.57 -4.82 -6.07
N GLY A 216 -23.92 -5.77 -5.40
CA GLY A 216 -22.82 -6.56 -5.91
C GLY A 216 -21.47 -6.02 -5.45
N ASN A 217 -21.07 -6.40 -4.24
CA ASN A 217 -19.78 -6.07 -3.63
C ASN A 217 -18.67 -7.06 -4.04
N ASP A 218 -17.55 -7.04 -3.34
CA ASP A 218 -16.41 -7.92 -3.58
C ASP A 218 -16.68 -9.40 -3.22
N TYR A 219 -17.84 -9.72 -2.61
CA TYR A 219 -18.20 -11.06 -2.14
C TYR A 219 -19.31 -11.71 -2.98
N VAL A 220 -20.26 -10.94 -3.50
CA VAL A 220 -21.41 -11.45 -4.27
C VAL A 220 -21.62 -10.61 -5.53
N LYS A 221 -21.96 -11.26 -6.66
CA LYS A 221 -22.37 -10.59 -7.90
C LYS A 221 -23.73 -11.13 -8.35
N LEU A 222 -24.80 -10.38 -8.08
CA LEU A 222 -26.18 -10.72 -8.47
C LEU A 222 -26.53 -10.08 -9.82
N ARG A 223 -26.26 -10.79 -10.92
CA ARG A 223 -26.47 -10.26 -12.28
C ARG A 223 -27.92 -10.39 -12.78
N GLU A 224 -28.70 -11.28 -12.17
CA GLU A 224 -30.08 -11.59 -12.57
C GLU A 224 -31.07 -10.48 -12.21
N ILE A 225 -30.81 -9.71 -11.14
CA ILE A 225 -31.74 -8.68 -10.69
C ILE A 225 -31.40 -7.34 -11.36
N LYS A 226 -32.29 -6.90 -12.25
CA LYS A 226 -32.21 -5.56 -12.86
C LYS A 226 -32.90 -4.53 -11.96
N TRP A 227 -32.17 -4.01 -10.97
CA TRP A 227 -32.68 -3.03 -10.00
C TRP A 227 -33.22 -1.74 -10.63
N ILE A 228 -32.74 -1.37 -11.82
CA ILE A 228 -33.22 -0.22 -12.59
C ILE A 228 -34.75 -0.21 -12.82
N LYS A 229 -35.41 -1.38 -12.80
CA LYS A 229 -36.88 -1.46 -12.96
C LYS A 229 -37.66 -0.74 -11.85
N PHE A 230 -37.03 -0.51 -10.70
CA PHE A 230 -37.60 0.20 -9.56
C PHE A 230 -37.30 1.71 -9.58
N LEU A 231 -36.58 2.18 -10.60
CA LEU A 231 -36.32 3.59 -10.81
C LEU A 231 -37.57 4.21 -11.46
N ASN A 232 -38.34 4.98 -10.69
CA ASN A 232 -39.62 5.58 -11.09
C ASN A 232 -39.48 6.62 -12.24
N GLY A 233 -39.14 6.19 -13.46
CA GLY A 233 -39.06 7.02 -14.66
C GLY A 233 -37.89 8.01 -14.74
N ARG A 234 -37.03 8.09 -13.71
CA ARG A 234 -35.85 8.97 -13.72
C ARG A 234 -34.82 8.47 -14.75
N ARG A 235 -34.51 9.28 -15.76
CA ARG A 235 -33.47 8.94 -16.75
C ARG A 235 -32.10 9.32 -16.21
N ARG A 236 -31.27 8.32 -15.91
CA ARG A 236 -29.82 8.48 -15.70
C ARG A 236 -29.08 7.99 -16.94
N LYS A 237 -28.02 8.71 -17.34
CA LYS A 237 -27.13 8.27 -18.44
C LYS A 237 -26.30 7.04 -18.04
N ASN A 238 -25.90 6.96 -16.77
CA ASN A 238 -25.10 5.85 -16.26
C ASN A 238 -26.01 4.73 -15.71
N TYR A 239 -26.05 3.60 -16.40
CA TYR A 239 -26.84 2.42 -16.01
C TYR A 239 -26.51 1.93 -14.59
N ARG A 240 -25.23 1.97 -14.19
CA ARG A 240 -24.81 1.47 -12.88
C ARG A 240 -25.36 2.34 -11.75
N ILE A 241 -25.31 3.67 -11.93
CA ILE A 241 -25.89 4.62 -10.96
C ILE A 241 -27.41 4.44 -10.88
N ALA A 242 -28.10 4.35 -12.04
CA ALA A 242 -29.53 4.09 -12.09
C ALA A 242 -29.93 2.78 -11.39
N SER A 243 -29.14 1.72 -11.56
CA SER A 243 -29.36 0.44 -10.89
C SER A 243 -29.23 0.56 -9.36
N LEU A 244 -28.21 1.28 -8.86
CA LEU A 244 -28.05 1.53 -7.43
C LEU A 244 -29.21 2.36 -6.85
N GLU A 245 -29.63 3.42 -7.55
CA GLU A 245 -30.80 4.22 -7.13
C GLU A 245 -32.08 3.38 -7.09
N GLY A 246 -32.31 2.54 -8.11
CA GLY A 246 -33.44 1.61 -8.14
C GLY A 246 -33.42 0.62 -6.96
N LEU A 247 -32.24 0.09 -6.61
CA LEU A 247 -32.08 -0.76 -5.44
C LEU A 247 -32.40 0.01 -4.14
N LEU A 248 -31.90 1.24 -3.99
CA LEU A 248 -32.19 2.06 -2.82
C LEU A 248 -33.69 2.36 -2.67
N ILE A 249 -34.38 2.67 -3.77
CA ILE A 249 -35.85 2.86 -3.78
C ILE A 249 -36.57 1.58 -3.37
N TRP A 250 -36.13 0.44 -3.90
CA TRP A 250 -36.73 -0.85 -3.57
C TRP A 250 -36.54 -1.21 -2.09
N LEU A 251 -35.36 -0.97 -1.53
CA LEU A 251 -35.03 -1.26 -0.14
C LEU A 251 -35.87 -0.49 0.89
N ARG A 252 -36.46 0.65 0.52
CA ARG A 252 -37.30 1.49 1.43
C ARG A 252 -38.49 0.74 2.02
N HIS A 253 -38.94 -0.33 1.37
CA HIS A 253 -40.11 -1.10 1.77
C HIS A 253 -39.80 -2.15 2.85
N PHE A 254 -38.54 -2.27 3.27
CA PHE A 254 -38.10 -3.27 4.24
C PHE A 254 -37.62 -2.60 5.52
N GLN A 255 -37.67 -3.34 6.63
CA GLN A 255 -37.16 -2.91 7.93
C GLN A 255 -35.95 -3.73 8.37
N THR A 256 -35.85 -4.98 7.92
CA THR A 256 -34.78 -5.91 8.30
C THR A 256 -33.98 -6.34 7.08
N THR A 257 -32.70 -6.61 7.31
CA THR A 257 -31.79 -7.13 6.28
C THR A 257 -32.27 -8.50 5.79
N GLU A 258 -32.73 -9.36 6.69
CA GLU A 258 -33.21 -10.71 6.40
C GLU A 258 -34.41 -10.70 5.45
N ASP A 259 -35.40 -9.83 5.70
CA ASP A 259 -36.60 -9.75 4.86
C ASP A 259 -36.29 -9.17 3.48
N ALA A 260 -35.42 -8.16 3.42
CA ALA A 260 -34.93 -7.62 2.15
C ALA A 260 -34.19 -8.69 1.34
N ILE A 261 -33.31 -9.47 1.95
CA ILE A 261 -32.58 -10.53 1.23
C ILE A 261 -33.54 -11.62 0.75
N ARG A 262 -34.48 -12.09 1.58
CA ARG A 262 -35.48 -13.08 1.18
C ARG A 262 -36.35 -12.59 0.02
N ALA A 263 -36.82 -11.34 0.07
CA ALA A 263 -37.57 -10.73 -1.01
C ALA A 263 -36.74 -10.56 -2.29
N ALA A 264 -35.44 -10.31 -2.19
CA ALA A 264 -34.56 -10.27 -3.36
C ALA A 264 -34.46 -11.65 -4.04
N MET A 265 -34.46 -12.74 -3.26
CA MET A 265 -34.42 -14.11 -3.81
C MET A 265 -35.68 -14.44 -4.63
N THR A 266 -36.86 -13.94 -4.25
CA THR A 266 -38.11 -14.17 -5.02
C THR A 266 -38.12 -13.47 -6.38
N LEU A 267 -37.26 -12.46 -6.59
CA LEU A 267 -37.10 -11.76 -7.86
C LEU A 267 -36.27 -12.55 -8.89
N MET A 268 -35.79 -13.75 -8.55
CA MET A 268 -34.99 -14.64 -9.41
C MET A 268 -35.72 -15.96 -9.70
N PRO A 269 -36.85 -15.94 -10.45
CA PRO A 269 -37.69 -17.13 -10.65
C PRO A 269 -37.02 -18.24 -11.47
N ASN A 270 -35.99 -17.90 -12.26
CA ASN A 270 -35.28 -18.85 -13.14
C ASN A 270 -34.11 -19.57 -12.44
N VAL A 271 -33.85 -19.28 -11.17
CA VAL A 271 -32.78 -19.91 -10.38
C VAL A 271 -33.37 -21.08 -9.60
N SER A 272 -32.74 -22.25 -9.66
CA SER A 272 -33.25 -23.44 -8.97
C SER A 272 -33.31 -23.22 -7.44
N ARG A 273 -34.20 -23.95 -6.75
CA ARG A 273 -34.35 -23.82 -5.27
C ARG A 273 -33.04 -24.13 -4.52
N GLN A 274 -32.23 -25.03 -5.05
CA GLN A 274 -30.92 -25.37 -4.48
C GLN A 274 -29.90 -24.23 -4.65
N GLU A 275 -29.86 -23.61 -5.83
CA GLU A 275 -29.01 -22.44 -6.09
C GLU A 275 -29.45 -21.22 -5.29
N GLN A 276 -30.77 -20.98 -5.14
CA GLN A 276 -31.29 -19.92 -4.28
C GLN A 276 -30.84 -20.07 -2.83
N THR A 277 -30.90 -21.29 -2.27
CA THR A 277 -30.40 -21.57 -0.91
C THR A 277 -28.90 -21.29 -0.78
N MET A 278 -28.10 -21.70 -1.77
CA MET A 278 -26.66 -21.43 -1.78
C MET A 278 -26.38 -19.93 -1.87
N LEU A 279 -27.14 -19.20 -2.68
CA LEU A 279 -27.00 -17.76 -2.87
C LEU A 279 -27.39 -16.98 -1.63
N LEU A 280 -28.49 -17.36 -0.98
CA LEU A 280 -28.94 -16.81 0.30
C LEU A 280 -27.81 -16.93 1.34
N SER A 281 -27.25 -18.13 1.52
CA SER A 281 -26.13 -18.35 2.45
C SER A 281 -24.91 -17.48 2.12
N LYS A 282 -24.59 -17.28 0.83
CA LYS A 282 -23.50 -16.37 0.41
C LYS A 282 -23.80 -14.91 0.74
N VAL A 283 -25.03 -14.47 0.52
CA VAL A 283 -25.48 -13.09 0.79
C VAL A 283 -25.50 -12.81 2.30
N GLU A 284 -26.00 -13.74 3.11
CA GLU A 284 -25.98 -13.64 4.57
C GLU A 284 -24.54 -13.56 5.09
N LYS A 285 -23.63 -14.43 4.62
CA LYS A 285 -22.20 -14.36 4.99
C LYS A 285 -21.56 -13.04 4.58
N ALA A 286 -21.83 -12.54 3.38
CA ALA A 286 -21.28 -11.27 2.89
C ALA A 286 -21.82 -10.07 3.68
N THR A 287 -23.05 -10.14 4.18
CA THR A 287 -23.65 -9.11 5.04
C THR A 287 -22.95 -9.05 6.40
N LEU A 288 -22.57 -10.21 6.97
CA LEU A 288 -21.82 -10.29 8.23
C LEU A 288 -20.43 -9.62 8.15
N GLU A 289 -19.86 -9.46 6.97
CA GLU A 289 -18.56 -8.77 6.78
C GLU A 289 -18.61 -7.29 7.20
N TYR A 290 -19.80 -6.67 7.13
CA TYR A 290 -20.02 -5.28 7.54
C TYR A 290 -20.36 -5.11 9.02
N ARG A 291 -20.50 -6.21 9.77
CA ARG A 291 -20.57 -6.14 11.24
C ARG A 291 -19.18 -5.83 11.79
N LEU A 292 -19.13 -4.86 12.70
CA LEU A 292 -17.92 -4.39 13.35
C LEU A 292 -17.75 -5.08 14.72
N PRO A 293 -16.96 -6.16 14.82
CA PRO A 293 -16.50 -6.66 16.10
C PRO A 293 -15.45 -5.70 16.68
N SER A 294 -15.01 -5.97 17.91
CA SER A 294 -13.89 -5.23 18.48
C SER A 294 -12.60 -5.44 17.68
N SER A 295 -11.79 -4.37 17.58
CA SER A 295 -10.55 -4.44 16.82
C SER A 295 -9.47 -5.19 17.58
N SER A 296 -8.74 -6.06 16.87
CA SER A 296 -7.55 -6.71 17.40
C SER A 296 -6.35 -5.76 17.54
N LEU A 297 -6.43 -4.57 16.93
CA LEU A 297 -5.36 -3.58 16.89
C LEU A 297 -5.45 -2.55 18.02
N GLN A 298 -6.53 -2.54 18.81
CA GLN A 298 -6.71 -1.55 19.86
C GLN A 298 -5.54 -1.59 20.85
N GLY A 299 -5.28 -2.77 21.42
CA GLY A 299 -4.17 -2.97 22.37
C GLY A 299 -2.80 -2.68 21.75
N PHE A 300 -2.63 -2.88 20.44
CA PHE A 300 -1.37 -2.53 19.77
C PHE A 300 -1.08 -1.02 19.87
N PHE A 301 -2.08 -0.18 19.57
CA PHE A 301 -1.89 1.28 19.58
C PHE A 301 -1.94 1.90 20.98
N THR A 302 -2.68 1.31 21.93
CA THR A 302 -2.84 1.88 23.28
C THR A 302 -1.85 1.33 24.29
N GLU A 303 -1.53 0.03 24.22
CA GLU A 303 -0.78 -0.70 25.24
C GLU A 303 0.54 -1.26 24.69
N GLY A 304 0.81 -1.11 23.39
CA GLY A 304 1.96 -1.75 22.74
C GLY A 304 1.84 -3.27 22.68
N ALA A 305 0.63 -3.80 22.75
CA ALA A 305 0.38 -5.23 22.74
C ALA A 305 0.80 -5.87 21.40
N ALA A 306 1.21 -7.13 21.42
CA ALA A 306 1.50 -7.88 20.21
C ALA A 306 0.21 -8.12 19.40
N LEU A 307 0.36 -8.24 18.06
CA LEU A 307 -0.76 -8.61 17.22
C LEU A 307 -1.24 -10.03 17.55
N SER A 308 -2.55 -10.18 17.72
CA SER A 308 -3.16 -11.49 17.91
C SER A 308 -3.29 -12.22 16.57
N LEU A 309 -2.69 -13.40 16.49
CA LEU A 309 -2.80 -14.26 15.32
C LEU A 309 -4.16 -14.98 15.25
N PRO A 310 -4.73 -15.19 14.04
CA PRO A 310 -5.81 -16.15 13.85
C PRO A 310 -5.40 -17.55 14.33
N LYS A 311 -6.37 -18.34 14.81
CA LYS A 311 -6.13 -19.69 15.35
C LYS A 311 -5.49 -20.65 14.32
N GLU A 312 -5.67 -20.36 13.04
CA GLU A 312 -5.18 -21.16 11.92
C GLU A 312 -3.67 -21.01 11.69
N VAL A 313 -3.02 -20.03 12.33
CA VAL A 313 -1.62 -19.66 12.05
C VAL A 313 -0.76 -19.58 13.32
N THR A 314 -1.16 -20.28 14.38
CA THR A 314 -0.48 -20.32 15.70
C THR A 314 0.93 -20.90 15.67
N TRP A 315 1.34 -21.52 14.56
CA TRP A 315 2.69 -22.04 14.36
C TRP A 315 3.68 -20.96 13.88
N VAL A 316 3.19 -19.80 13.41
CA VAL A 316 4.05 -18.69 12.98
C VAL A 316 4.72 -18.07 14.21
N PRO A 317 6.07 -17.97 14.26
CA PRO A 317 6.76 -17.44 15.44
C PRO A 317 6.38 -16.00 15.77
N ASP A 318 6.35 -15.66 17.06
CA ASP A 318 5.99 -14.32 17.55
C ASP A 318 6.84 -13.21 16.93
N TRP A 319 8.13 -13.48 16.67
CA TRP A 319 9.02 -12.50 16.04
C TRP A 319 8.58 -12.14 14.62
N VAL A 320 8.00 -13.09 13.86
CA VAL A 320 7.50 -12.84 12.50
C VAL A 320 6.33 -11.87 12.57
N CYS A 321 5.44 -12.06 13.55
CA CYS A 321 4.28 -11.20 13.77
C CYS A 321 4.71 -9.80 14.22
N ALA A 322 5.67 -9.71 15.13
CA ALA A 322 6.24 -8.45 15.58
C ALA A 322 6.92 -7.70 14.41
N SER A 323 7.72 -8.38 13.61
CA SER A 323 8.38 -7.81 12.42
C SER A 323 7.38 -7.40 11.34
N LEU A 324 6.30 -8.17 11.14
CA LEU A 324 5.23 -7.80 10.23
C LEU A 324 4.55 -6.52 10.74
N ALA A 325 4.12 -6.50 11.99
CA ALA A 325 3.40 -5.38 12.62
C ALA A 325 4.16 -4.06 12.46
N LYS A 326 5.48 -4.09 12.67
CA LYS A 326 6.40 -2.96 12.53
C LYS A 326 6.67 -2.54 11.08
N GLY A 327 6.31 -3.38 10.11
CA GLY A 327 6.56 -3.14 8.70
C GLY A 327 7.92 -3.66 8.19
N ASP A 328 8.72 -4.30 9.05
CA ASP A 328 10.02 -4.87 8.70
C ASP A 328 9.91 -6.07 7.75
N LEU A 329 8.81 -6.81 7.83
CA LEU A 329 8.51 -7.92 6.93
C LEU A 329 7.44 -7.53 5.90
N SER A 330 7.66 -7.89 4.63
CA SER A 330 6.67 -7.60 3.58
C SER A 330 5.48 -8.56 3.67
N GLY A 331 4.34 -8.13 3.10
CA GLY A 331 3.17 -9.02 3.11
C GLY A 331 3.28 -10.18 2.13
N ALA A 332 4.24 -10.12 1.20
CA ALA A 332 4.53 -11.24 0.31
C ALA A 332 5.14 -12.42 1.07
N GLU A 333 5.95 -12.17 2.11
CA GLU A 333 6.50 -13.24 2.94
C GLU A 333 5.41 -13.89 3.79
N LEU A 334 4.42 -13.13 4.26
CA LEU A 334 3.25 -13.69 4.92
C LEU A 334 2.43 -14.56 3.95
N ASP A 335 2.20 -14.11 2.71
CA ASP A 335 1.51 -14.91 1.69
C ASP A 335 2.23 -16.23 1.39
N VAL A 336 3.57 -16.24 1.42
CA VAL A 336 4.37 -17.45 1.28
C VAL A 336 4.15 -18.39 2.47
N LEU A 337 4.25 -17.89 3.70
CA LEU A 337 4.07 -18.71 4.92
C LEU A 337 2.66 -19.30 4.99
N LEU A 338 1.63 -18.47 4.73
CA LEU A 338 0.23 -18.84 4.95
C LEU A 338 -0.39 -19.58 3.77
N HIS A 339 0.07 -19.33 2.55
CA HIS A 339 -0.58 -19.85 1.34
C HIS A 339 0.37 -20.67 0.46
N GLY A 340 1.69 -20.57 0.68
CA GLY A 340 2.69 -21.11 -0.24
C GLY A 340 2.57 -20.49 -1.63
N ARG A 341 2.22 -19.20 -1.69
CA ARG A 341 2.01 -18.45 -2.93
C ARG A 341 2.71 -17.11 -2.90
N ARG A 342 3.22 -16.65 -4.04
CA ARG A 342 3.74 -15.29 -4.21
C ARG A 342 3.25 -14.70 -5.52
N ASN A 343 2.57 -13.56 -5.45
CA ASN A 343 2.25 -12.76 -6.63
C ASN A 343 3.44 -11.83 -6.92
N LEU A 344 4.09 -12.00 -8.06
CA LEU A 344 5.27 -11.21 -8.40
C LEU A 344 4.89 -9.79 -8.85
N PRO A 345 5.77 -8.80 -8.61
CA PRO A 345 5.54 -7.43 -9.02
C PRO A 345 5.45 -7.32 -10.54
N LYS A 346 4.75 -6.28 -11.00
CA LYS A 346 4.50 -5.97 -12.41
C LYS A 346 5.08 -4.60 -12.74
N PRO A 347 6.42 -4.50 -12.96
CA PRO A 347 7.02 -3.24 -13.37
C PRO A 347 6.48 -2.78 -14.72
N VAL A 348 6.86 -1.56 -15.11
CA VAL A 348 6.71 -1.12 -16.50
C VAL A 348 7.76 -1.83 -17.33
N GLU A 349 7.33 -2.83 -18.09
CA GLU A 349 8.19 -3.63 -18.96
C GLU A 349 7.42 -4.13 -20.19
N SER A 350 8.17 -4.50 -21.24
CA SER A 350 7.57 -4.99 -22.48
C SER A 350 7.28 -6.49 -22.37
N GLY A 351 6.00 -6.87 -22.50
CA GLY A 351 5.59 -8.26 -22.73
C GLY A 351 6.12 -8.93 -24.02
N LYS A 352 7.08 -8.34 -24.74
CA LYS A 352 7.84 -9.05 -25.79
C LYS A 352 9.09 -9.73 -25.24
N LEU A 353 9.48 -9.40 -24.00
CA LEU A 353 10.65 -9.93 -23.33
C LEU A 353 10.21 -10.81 -22.15
N PRO A 354 11.06 -11.74 -21.69
CA PRO A 354 10.80 -12.47 -20.46
C PRO A 354 10.67 -11.53 -19.26
N SER A 355 9.84 -11.93 -18.29
CA SER A 355 9.64 -11.22 -17.04
C SER A 355 10.97 -10.91 -16.34
N SER A 356 11.13 -9.66 -15.91
CA SER A 356 12.30 -9.24 -15.11
C SER A 356 12.38 -9.96 -13.75
N ASN A 357 11.29 -10.56 -13.28
CA ASN A 357 11.28 -11.33 -12.04
C ASN A 357 12.10 -12.62 -12.13
N LEU A 358 12.36 -13.17 -13.32
CA LEU A 358 13.19 -14.37 -13.51
C LEU A 358 14.61 -14.16 -12.98
N VAL A 359 15.16 -12.96 -13.16
CA VAL A 359 16.51 -12.60 -12.69
C VAL A 359 16.64 -12.78 -11.18
N SER A 360 15.58 -12.56 -10.41
CA SER A 360 15.61 -12.67 -8.95
C SER A 360 15.08 -14.00 -8.41
N GLN A 361 14.69 -14.95 -9.28
CA GLN A 361 14.21 -16.27 -8.86
C GLN A 361 15.21 -17.01 -7.97
N PRO A 362 16.53 -17.07 -8.25
CA PRO A 362 17.48 -17.76 -7.37
C PRO A 362 17.54 -17.18 -5.95
N ILE A 363 17.37 -15.86 -5.80
CA ILE A 363 17.31 -15.21 -4.48
C ILE A 363 16.03 -15.63 -3.75
N ARG A 364 14.90 -15.70 -4.47
CA ARG A 364 13.63 -16.16 -3.91
C ARG A 364 13.66 -17.64 -3.51
N GLN A 365 14.37 -18.50 -4.26
CA GLN A 365 14.55 -19.90 -3.89
C GLN A 365 15.24 -20.06 -2.52
N VAL A 366 16.27 -19.25 -2.26
CA VAL A 366 16.91 -19.21 -0.94
C VAL A 366 15.95 -18.67 0.11
N LEU A 367 15.23 -17.58 -0.18
CA LEU A 367 14.21 -17.03 0.73
C LEU A 367 13.15 -18.06 1.11
N TYR A 368 12.65 -18.86 0.15
CA TYR A 368 11.69 -19.93 0.42
C TYR A 368 12.29 -21.08 1.23
N GLY A 369 13.60 -21.32 1.13
CA GLY A 369 14.31 -22.23 2.04
C GLY A 369 14.32 -21.76 3.50
N LEU A 370 14.21 -20.45 3.74
CA LEU A 370 14.11 -19.85 5.07
C LEU A 370 12.66 -19.70 5.56
N LEU A 371 11.69 -19.73 4.64
CA LEU A 371 10.26 -19.56 4.91
C LEU A 371 9.51 -20.87 4.59
N PRO A 372 9.37 -21.80 5.56
CA PRO A 372 8.64 -23.04 5.34
C PRO A 372 7.19 -22.73 4.95
N ALA A 373 6.82 -23.05 3.71
CA ALA A 373 5.45 -22.91 3.24
C ALA A 373 4.58 -24.01 3.87
N LEU A 374 3.44 -23.62 4.44
CA LEU A 374 2.53 -24.54 5.13
C LEU A 374 2.17 -25.76 4.25
N GLY A 375 2.65 -26.94 4.65
CA GLY A 375 2.30 -28.23 4.03
C GLY A 375 2.71 -28.38 2.56
N ARG A 376 3.69 -27.61 2.07
CA ARG A 376 4.09 -27.61 0.65
C ARG A 376 5.60 -27.77 0.49
N SER A 377 6.00 -28.52 -0.54
CA SER A 377 7.41 -28.67 -0.93
C SER A 377 7.94 -27.47 -1.73
N GLY A 378 7.06 -26.60 -2.25
CA GLY A 378 7.43 -25.43 -3.04
C GLY A 378 6.42 -24.29 -2.96
N VAL A 379 6.78 -23.15 -3.54
CA VAL A 379 5.97 -21.93 -3.57
C VAL A 379 5.42 -21.71 -4.97
N GLU A 380 4.11 -21.53 -5.09
CA GLU A 380 3.47 -21.15 -6.36
C GLU A 380 3.70 -19.65 -6.61
N GLU A 381 4.56 -19.35 -7.57
CA GLU A 381 4.74 -17.98 -8.08
C GLU A 381 3.74 -17.70 -9.20
N VAL A 382 3.02 -16.60 -9.07
CA VAL A 382 2.21 -16.04 -10.15
C VAL A 382 3.04 -14.95 -10.82
N ASP A 383 3.50 -15.25 -12.03
CA ASP A 383 4.27 -14.35 -12.89
C ASP A 383 3.60 -14.20 -14.27
N TRP A 384 4.25 -13.47 -15.16
CA TRP A 384 3.69 -13.08 -16.45
C TRP A 384 4.62 -13.53 -17.57
N ASP A 385 4.02 -14.10 -18.60
CA ASP A 385 4.70 -14.40 -19.85
C ASP A 385 3.88 -13.79 -20.99
N GLY A 386 4.50 -12.88 -21.73
CA GLY A 386 3.77 -12.03 -22.66
C GLY A 386 2.79 -11.09 -21.95
N LEU A 387 1.50 -11.25 -22.28
CA LEU A 387 0.38 -10.51 -21.70
C LEU A 387 -0.52 -11.37 -20.82
N ASP A 388 -0.14 -12.63 -20.60
CA ASP A 388 -0.87 -13.60 -19.79
C ASP A 388 -0.10 -13.98 -18.53
N PHE A 389 -0.84 -14.44 -17.52
CA PHE A 389 -0.25 -14.97 -16.30
C PHE A 389 0.02 -16.45 -16.48
N HIS A 390 1.08 -16.91 -15.83
CA HIS A 390 1.33 -18.31 -15.62
C HIS A 390 1.64 -18.54 -14.14
N THR A 391 1.53 -19.79 -13.70
CA THR A 391 1.85 -20.17 -12.32
C THR A 391 2.97 -21.20 -12.37
N VAL A 392 4.05 -20.95 -11.65
CA VAL A 392 5.21 -21.84 -11.56
C VAL A 392 5.43 -22.23 -10.12
N THR A 393 5.59 -23.53 -9.88
CA THR A 393 6.03 -24.01 -8.57
C THR A 393 7.54 -23.90 -8.47
N VAL A 394 8.02 -22.98 -7.64
CA VAL A 394 9.43 -22.76 -7.37
C VAL A 394 9.85 -23.55 -6.14
N GLN A 395 10.88 -24.40 -6.32
CA GLN A 395 11.42 -25.21 -5.23
C GLN A 395 12.38 -24.39 -4.36
N PRO A 396 12.28 -24.51 -3.02
CA PRO A 396 13.22 -23.88 -2.10
C PRO A 396 14.61 -24.49 -2.28
N VAL A 397 15.64 -23.68 -2.07
CA VAL A 397 17.03 -24.11 -2.06
C VAL A 397 17.59 -23.96 -0.65
N VAL A 398 17.96 -25.09 -0.04
CA VAL A 398 18.56 -25.15 1.29
C VAL A 398 19.98 -25.72 1.16
N GLN A 399 20.96 -24.84 1.04
CA GLN A 399 22.37 -25.18 0.79
C GLN A 399 23.31 -24.25 1.56
N GLY A 400 24.54 -24.69 1.79
CA GLY A 400 25.56 -23.87 2.43
C GLY A 400 25.12 -23.36 3.81
N ALA A 401 25.25 -22.06 4.04
CA ALA A 401 24.94 -21.45 5.33
C ALA A 401 23.45 -21.52 5.72
N THR A 402 22.53 -21.80 4.79
CA THR A 402 21.09 -21.86 5.10
C THR A 402 20.65 -23.18 5.72
N GLN A 403 21.45 -24.26 5.62
CA GLN A 403 21.07 -25.59 6.14
C GLN A 403 20.89 -25.63 7.66
N GLY A 404 21.60 -24.77 8.39
CA GLY A 404 21.49 -24.67 9.85
C GLY A 404 20.42 -23.71 10.35
N LEU A 405 19.73 -22.99 9.46
CA LEU A 405 18.79 -21.95 9.83
C LEU A 405 17.36 -22.48 9.90
N ARG A 406 16.61 -22.02 10.90
CA ARG A 406 15.19 -22.34 11.11
C ARG A 406 14.42 -21.06 11.35
N LEU A 407 13.19 -20.98 10.83
CA LEU A 407 12.33 -19.80 10.97
C LEU A 407 12.24 -19.30 12.41
N ASP A 408 12.03 -20.22 13.36
CA ASP A 408 11.84 -19.92 14.79
C ASP A 408 13.05 -19.25 15.44
N SER A 409 14.25 -19.51 14.92
CA SER A 409 15.52 -19.01 15.46
C SER A 409 16.29 -18.07 14.51
N LEU A 410 15.66 -17.63 13.41
CA LEU A 410 16.30 -16.74 12.42
C LEU A 410 16.84 -15.44 13.02
N PRO A 411 16.13 -14.74 13.93
CA PRO A 411 16.64 -13.51 14.53
C PRO A 411 17.91 -13.71 15.37
N GLN A 412 18.11 -14.90 15.93
CA GLN A 412 19.24 -15.27 16.80
C GLN A 412 20.45 -15.77 16.01
N ALA A 413 20.32 -15.95 14.68
CA ALA A 413 21.43 -16.40 13.85
C ALA A 413 22.60 -15.41 13.89
N ASP A 414 23.82 -15.95 14.04
CA ASP A 414 25.05 -15.16 14.08
C ASP A 414 25.19 -14.26 12.85
N ARG A 415 25.70 -13.04 13.05
CA ARG A 415 25.85 -12.04 11.98
C ARG A 415 26.71 -12.56 10.82
N THR A 416 27.73 -13.36 11.11
CA THR A 416 28.62 -13.96 10.12
C THR A 416 27.87 -14.98 9.27
N VAL A 417 27.01 -15.80 9.88
CA VAL A 417 26.16 -16.75 9.17
C VAL A 417 25.15 -16.01 8.28
N ARG A 418 24.50 -14.98 8.81
CA ARG A 418 23.55 -14.14 8.05
C ARG A 418 24.23 -13.47 6.84
N LEU A 419 25.43 -12.92 7.04
CA LEU A 419 26.22 -12.33 5.95
C LEU A 419 26.58 -13.39 4.90
N LYS A 420 27.01 -14.57 5.33
CA LYS A 420 27.35 -15.68 4.45
C LYS A 420 26.16 -16.09 3.59
N VAL A 421 24.96 -16.22 4.16
CA VAL A 421 23.72 -16.47 3.40
C VAL A 421 23.48 -15.41 2.33
N CYS A 422 23.61 -14.12 2.66
CA CYS A 422 23.43 -13.05 1.68
C CYS A 422 24.45 -13.13 0.54
N LEU A 423 25.73 -13.36 0.86
CA LEU A 423 26.82 -13.44 -0.11
C LEU A 423 26.69 -14.68 -1.01
N GLU A 424 26.40 -15.86 -0.45
CA GLU A 424 26.13 -17.09 -1.19
C GLU A 424 24.92 -16.93 -2.12
N SER A 425 23.84 -16.29 -1.65
CA SER A 425 22.65 -16.01 -2.46
C SER A 425 22.95 -15.11 -3.66
N LEU A 426 23.86 -14.16 -3.51
CA LEU A 426 24.33 -13.27 -4.57
C LEU A 426 25.48 -13.89 -5.40
N GLY A 427 25.97 -15.07 -5.02
CA GLY A 427 27.10 -15.76 -5.63
C GLY A 427 28.43 -15.03 -5.47
N VAL A 428 28.58 -14.18 -4.46
CA VAL A 428 29.77 -13.34 -4.23
C VAL A 428 30.57 -13.90 -3.07
N ASN A 429 31.90 -13.94 -3.20
CA ASN A 429 32.77 -14.38 -2.10
C ASN A 429 33.14 -13.20 -1.21
N GLN A 430 33.44 -13.47 0.06
CA GLN A 430 33.84 -12.42 1.00
C GLN A 430 35.13 -11.70 0.56
N GLU A 431 36.07 -12.43 -0.04
CA GLU A 431 37.30 -11.88 -0.64
C GLU A 431 37.01 -10.82 -1.71
N THR A 432 35.93 -11.00 -2.51
CA THR A 432 35.53 -10.02 -3.53
C THR A 432 35.08 -8.70 -2.93
N MET A 433 34.76 -8.66 -1.63
CA MET A 433 34.34 -7.48 -0.91
C MET A 433 35.48 -6.82 -0.12
N GLU A 434 36.71 -7.33 -0.21
CA GLU A 434 37.88 -6.71 0.42
C GLU A 434 38.11 -5.30 -0.14
N GLY A 435 38.42 -4.36 0.75
CA GLY A 435 38.57 -2.94 0.41
C GLY A 435 37.25 -2.18 0.16
N VAL A 436 36.10 -2.86 0.03
CA VAL A 436 34.79 -2.18 -0.11
C VAL A 436 34.29 -1.71 1.27
N PRO A 437 33.94 -0.41 1.43
CA PRO A 437 33.38 0.11 2.67
C PRO A 437 32.14 -0.69 3.13
N PRO A 438 31.95 -0.97 4.43
CA PRO A 438 30.89 -1.84 4.92
C PRO A 438 29.48 -1.51 4.42
N HIS A 439 29.13 -0.23 4.31
CA HIS A 439 27.81 0.23 3.83
C HIS A 439 27.61 0.06 2.31
N LEU A 440 28.68 -0.12 1.54
CA LEU A 440 28.63 -0.35 0.08
C LEU A 440 28.71 -1.83 -0.30
N ARG A 441 29.06 -2.73 0.62
CA ARG A 441 29.25 -4.15 0.31
C ARG A 441 28.02 -4.79 -0.33
N LEU A 442 26.83 -4.54 0.22
CA LEU A 442 25.59 -5.09 -0.34
C LEU A 442 25.26 -4.51 -1.73
N PRO A 443 25.25 -3.17 -1.94
CA PRO A 443 25.10 -2.59 -3.27
C PRO A 443 26.08 -3.13 -4.32
N VAL A 444 27.35 -3.30 -3.95
CA VAL A 444 28.39 -3.87 -4.83
C VAL A 444 28.10 -5.35 -5.12
N ALA A 445 27.75 -6.15 -4.12
CA ALA A 445 27.40 -7.56 -4.32
C ALA A 445 26.17 -7.73 -5.23
N VAL A 446 25.15 -6.88 -5.07
CA VAL A 446 23.96 -6.84 -5.96
C VAL A 446 24.35 -6.45 -7.39
N THR A 447 25.26 -5.50 -7.54
CA THR A 447 25.80 -5.10 -8.85
C THR A 447 26.52 -6.28 -9.53
N CYS A 448 27.35 -7.03 -8.80
CA CYS A 448 27.98 -8.25 -9.29
C CYS A 448 26.95 -9.32 -9.70
N TYR A 449 25.90 -9.49 -8.91
CA TYR A 449 24.80 -10.41 -9.21
C TYR A 449 24.13 -10.05 -10.54
N TRP A 450 23.75 -8.77 -10.73
CA TRP A 450 23.13 -8.30 -11.97
C TRP A 450 24.06 -8.48 -13.18
N LEU A 451 25.36 -8.19 -13.05
CA LEU A 451 26.31 -8.40 -14.15
C LEU A 451 26.30 -9.85 -14.64
N ARG A 452 26.21 -10.83 -13.72
CA ARG A 452 26.22 -12.26 -14.05
C ARG A 452 24.87 -12.79 -14.52
N ARG A 453 23.77 -12.34 -13.91
CA ARG A 453 22.43 -12.90 -14.09
C ARG A 453 21.54 -12.12 -15.05
N ALA A 454 21.70 -10.80 -15.13
CA ALA A 454 20.86 -9.90 -15.92
C ALA A 454 21.52 -9.41 -17.22
N LYS A 455 22.84 -9.54 -17.36
CA LYS A 455 23.63 -9.04 -18.52
C LYS A 455 23.25 -7.60 -18.93
N PRO A 456 23.31 -6.62 -18.00
CA PRO A 456 22.87 -5.26 -18.25
C PRO A 456 23.80 -4.54 -19.24
N ASP A 457 23.33 -3.43 -19.81
CA ASP A 457 24.22 -2.51 -20.55
C ASP A 457 25.35 -2.04 -19.63
N LEU A 458 26.59 -2.27 -20.07
CA LEU A 458 27.80 -1.89 -19.34
C LEU A 458 27.86 -0.38 -19.06
N LYS A 459 27.23 0.47 -19.89
CA LYS A 459 27.13 1.91 -19.63
C LYS A 459 26.31 2.21 -18.39
N LEU A 460 25.18 1.51 -18.20
CA LEU A 460 24.32 1.66 -17.02
C LEU A 460 25.04 1.17 -15.76
N LEU A 461 25.76 0.05 -15.87
CA LEU A 461 26.55 -0.47 -14.75
C LEU A 461 27.69 0.47 -14.36
N LYS A 462 28.41 1.02 -15.34
CA LYS A 462 29.45 2.03 -15.13
C LYS A 462 28.87 3.29 -14.48
N ALA A 463 27.73 3.77 -14.95
CA ALA A 463 27.05 4.92 -14.36
C ALA A 463 26.68 4.66 -12.89
N LEU A 464 26.12 3.49 -12.58
CA LEU A 464 25.78 3.09 -11.22
C LEU A 464 27.01 3.07 -10.31
N LEU A 465 28.11 2.45 -10.75
CA LEU A 465 29.37 2.40 -10.00
C LEU A 465 29.96 3.79 -9.80
N MET A 466 29.92 4.65 -10.83
CA MET A 466 30.38 6.04 -10.72
C MET A 466 29.56 6.83 -9.70
N VAL A 467 28.24 6.62 -9.62
CA VAL A 467 27.40 7.24 -8.59
C VAL A 467 27.80 6.75 -7.19
N MET A 468 28.05 5.46 -7.00
CA MET A 468 28.51 4.92 -5.70
C MET A 468 29.87 5.52 -5.29
N ILE A 469 30.83 5.56 -6.21
CA ILE A 469 32.16 6.13 -5.97
C ILE A 469 32.06 7.61 -5.67
N GLN A 470 31.32 8.37 -6.48
CA GLN A 470 31.16 9.81 -6.28
C GLN A 470 30.45 10.10 -4.95
N GLY A 471 29.43 9.33 -4.59
CA GLY A 471 28.75 9.42 -3.31
C GLY A 471 29.70 9.19 -2.14
N GLU A 472 30.56 8.17 -2.21
CA GLU A 472 31.55 7.89 -1.16
C GLU A 472 32.65 8.96 -1.09
N LEU A 473 33.15 9.43 -2.23
CA LEU A 473 34.10 10.55 -2.27
C LEU A 473 33.53 11.82 -1.65
N ASN A 474 32.25 12.09 -1.91
CA ASN A 474 31.56 13.21 -1.31
C ASN A 474 31.40 13.03 0.21
N ARG A 475 31.03 11.82 0.67
CA ARG A 475 30.93 11.48 2.08
C ARG A 475 32.26 11.67 2.82
N GLN A 476 33.35 11.17 2.26
CA GLN A 476 34.69 11.28 2.86
C GLN A 476 35.19 12.72 2.95
N LYS A 477 34.84 13.56 1.97
CA LYS A 477 35.14 15.00 2.00
C LYS A 477 34.14 15.80 2.85
N GLY A 478 33.20 15.13 3.50
CA GLY A 478 32.05 15.70 4.18
C GLY A 478 31.13 16.51 3.25
N LEU A 479 31.35 16.52 1.93
CA LEU A 479 30.69 17.38 0.94
C LEU A 479 29.19 17.16 0.82
N THR A 480 28.70 16.02 1.29
CA THR A 480 27.28 15.67 1.30
C THR A 480 26.86 15.23 2.69
N THR A 481 25.80 15.86 3.19
CA THR A 481 24.96 15.36 4.28
C THR A 481 23.55 15.21 3.70
N ALA A 482 22.81 14.17 4.05
CA ALA A 482 21.45 13.98 3.55
C ALA A 482 20.63 15.25 3.78
N LEU A 483 19.90 15.70 2.74
CA LEU A 483 19.08 16.92 2.75
C LEU A 483 19.83 18.25 3.00
N LYS A 484 21.17 18.28 2.91
CA LYS A 484 21.96 19.52 3.01
C LYS A 484 22.77 19.78 1.74
N ILE A 485 22.66 20.99 1.18
CA ILE A 485 23.41 21.40 -0.02
C ILE A 485 24.66 22.17 0.43
N HIS A 486 25.82 21.82 -0.14
CA HIS A 486 27.06 22.57 0.10
C HIS A 486 26.99 23.96 -0.54
N VAL A 487 27.30 24.99 0.23
CA VAL A 487 27.34 26.39 -0.20
C VAL A 487 28.68 27.02 0.15
N SER A 488 29.30 27.71 -0.81
CA SER A 488 30.52 28.50 -0.59
C SER A 488 30.20 29.81 0.13
N SER A 489 31.20 30.47 0.72
CA SER A 489 30.97 31.80 1.34
C SER A 489 30.37 32.82 0.36
N ALA A 490 30.86 32.87 -0.89
CA ALA A 490 30.31 33.75 -1.92
C ALA A 490 28.85 33.42 -2.28
N ALA A 491 28.50 32.14 -2.36
CA ALA A 491 27.11 31.75 -2.62
C ALA A 491 26.20 32.01 -1.41
N ARG A 492 26.73 31.91 -0.18
CA ARG A 492 26.01 32.29 1.05
C ARG A 492 25.65 33.77 1.02
N GLU A 493 26.58 34.64 0.67
CA GLU A 493 26.35 36.09 0.60
C GLU A 493 25.19 36.42 -0.34
N VAL A 494 25.19 35.84 -1.54
CA VAL A 494 24.08 35.98 -2.50
C VAL A 494 22.76 35.44 -1.94
N LEU A 495 22.77 34.24 -1.35
CA LEU A 495 21.55 33.63 -0.80
C LEU A 495 20.98 34.40 0.41
N GLN A 496 21.82 35.12 1.17
CA GLN A 496 21.38 35.95 2.28
C GLN A 496 20.57 37.17 1.83
N GLU A 497 20.73 37.63 0.57
CA GLU A 497 19.93 38.74 0.02
C GLU A 497 18.44 38.39 -0.08
N PHE A 498 18.13 37.11 -0.31
CA PHE A 498 16.75 36.65 -0.52
C PHE A 498 15.98 36.44 0.78
N SER A 499 16.63 36.49 1.95
CA SER A 499 16.03 36.33 3.29
C SER A 499 15.24 35.02 3.54
N SER A 500 15.00 34.20 2.53
CA SER A 500 14.21 32.97 2.60
C SER A 500 15.08 31.75 2.91
N PHE A 501 16.38 31.77 2.59
CA PHE A 501 17.23 30.58 2.71
C PHE A 501 17.83 30.37 4.11
N GLN A 502 17.70 29.16 4.65
CA GLN A 502 18.28 28.75 5.94
C GLN A 502 19.66 28.14 5.74
N LEU A 503 20.69 28.80 6.28
CA LEU A 503 22.10 28.43 6.11
C LEU A 503 22.76 28.14 7.47
N GLU A 504 23.43 27.00 7.60
CA GLU A 504 24.17 26.59 8.80
C GLU A 504 25.69 26.63 8.51
N LEU A 505 26.48 27.25 9.39
CA LEU A 505 27.94 27.27 9.24
C LEU A 505 28.48 25.84 9.35
N ARG A 506 29.16 25.39 8.29
CA ARG A 506 29.81 24.08 8.24
C ARG A 506 31.27 24.15 8.71
N GLY A 507 31.89 25.33 8.61
CA GLY A 507 33.28 25.57 8.97
C GLY A 507 34.24 25.51 7.78
N ASN A 508 35.55 25.46 8.09
CA ASN A 508 36.62 25.47 7.09
C ASN A 508 36.89 24.09 6.52
N ILE A 509 36.85 23.97 5.20
CA ILE A 509 36.99 22.70 4.48
C ILE A 509 37.97 22.87 3.34
N SER A 510 38.91 21.92 3.26
CA SER A 510 39.85 21.85 2.15
C SER A 510 39.13 21.41 0.88
N VAL A 511 39.00 22.32 -0.09
CA VAL A 511 38.40 22.08 -1.40
C VAL A 511 39.52 21.90 -2.42
N LYS A 512 39.53 20.74 -3.10
CA LYS A 512 40.56 20.40 -4.09
C LYS A 512 40.62 21.47 -5.19
N GLY A 513 41.81 22.07 -5.37
CA GLY A 513 42.05 23.14 -6.34
C GLY A 513 41.66 24.55 -5.89
N LYS A 514 41.11 24.73 -4.68
CA LYS A 514 40.72 26.03 -4.12
C LYS A 514 41.26 26.30 -2.71
N GLY A 515 41.88 25.31 -2.06
CA GLY A 515 42.43 25.45 -0.72
C GLY A 515 41.37 25.37 0.38
N SER A 516 41.71 25.82 1.59
CA SER A 516 40.78 25.86 2.72
C SER A 516 39.73 26.95 2.48
N MET A 517 38.46 26.58 2.50
CA MET A 517 37.34 27.51 2.31
C MET A 517 36.36 27.39 3.48
N THR A 518 35.87 28.52 3.98
CA THR A 518 34.71 28.53 4.88
C THR A 518 33.46 28.20 4.07
N THR A 519 32.70 27.20 4.53
CA THR A 519 31.55 26.63 3.82
C THR A 519 30.33 26.59 4.73
N TYR A 520 29.16 26.49 4.11
CA TYR A 520 27.85 26.48 4.75
C TYR A 520 27.02 25.31 4.22
N TRP A 521 26.06 24.86 5.02
CA TRP A 521 24.97 24.00 4.58
C TRP A 521 23.75 24.84 4.30
N LEU A 522 23.19 24.76 3.09
CA LEU A 522 21.82 25.17 2.83
C LEU A 522 20.90 24.04 3.31
N LEU A 523 20.09 24.34 4.32
CA LEU A 523 19.16 23.42 4.97
C LEU A 523 17.78 23.40 4.29
N GLY A 524 17.41 24.50 3.63
CA GLY A 524 16.13 24.66 2.96
C GLY A 524 15.79 26.12 2.74
N GLU A 525 14.57 26.36 2.26
CA GLU A 525 13.95 27.67 2.14
C GLU A 525 12.80 27.78 3.15
N SER A 526 12.66 28.95 3.76
CA SER A 526 11.62 29.30 4.71
C SER A 526 10.43 29.84 3.93
N ASP A 527 9.23 29.28 4.13
CA ASP A 527 7.99 29.76 3.50
C ASP A 527 7.51 31.13 4.04
N SER A 528 8.36 31.90 4.72
CA SER A 528 8.02 33.20 5.27
C SER A 528 8.44 34.33 4.34
N GLN A 529 7.65 34.53 3.28
CA GLN A 529 7.24 35.85 2.77
C GLN A 529 5.77 35.81 2.35
#